data_AF-A0A948HLD8-F1
#
_entry.id   AF-A0A948HLD8-F1
#
_cell.length_a   1.000
_cell.length_b   1.000
_cell.length_c   1.000
_cell.angle_alpha   90.00
_cell.angle_beta   90.00
_cell.angle_gamma   90.00
#
_symmetry.space_group_name_H-M   'P 1'
#
loop_
_entity.id
_entity.type
_entity.pdbx_description
1 polymer ?
#
loop_
_entity_poly.entity_id
_entity_poly.type
_entity_poly.pdbx_seq_one_letter_code
_entity_poly.pdbx_strand_id
1 'polypeptide(L)'
;MSTGSLLALVRADLQAFAGYSSARSSALVGDVWLNANESAWANPADVAGGARRYPDPQPAALRDRLAELYGCSAEQLLIGRGSDEAIDLLVRALCEPGRDAVLTTPPVFGMYAVCARLQNAPLIEVPLVDQGDALVGDVWLN
;
A
#
# COMPACT_ATOMS: atom_id res chain seq x y z
N MET A 1 32.90 24.31 5.66
CA MET A 1 32.28 23.02 5.31
C MET A 1 31.32 23.29 4.17
N SER A 2 31.59 22.75 2.97
CA SER A 2 30.72 22.91 1.81
C SER A 2 29.35 22.33 2.13
N THR A 3 28.29 23.11 1.97
CA THR A 3 26.89 22.68 2.12
C THR A 3 26.54 21.71 1.00
N GLY A 4 26.90 20.44 1.18
CA GLY A 4 26.28 19.34 0.45
C GLY A 4 24.78 19.38 0.70
N SER A 5 23.98 19.42 -0.37
CA SER A 5 22.52 19.38 -0.30
C SER A 5 22.05 18.27 0.65
N LEU A 6 21.02 18.51 1.46
CA LEU A 6 20.38 17.46 2.28
C LEU A 6 19.99 16.23 1.44
N LEU A 7 19.76 16.40 0.14
CA LEU A 7 19.52 15.31 -0.80
C LEU A 7 20.69 14.30 -0.89
N ALA A 8 21.92 14.72 -0.60
CA ALA A 8 23.08 13.83 -0.57
C ALA A 8 23.03 12.81 0.58
N LEU A 9 22.18 13.03 1.61
CA LEU A 9 21.93 12.07 2.68
C LEU A 9 20.86 11.04 2.30
N VAL A 10 20.07 11.31 1.26
CA VAL A 10 19.09 10.37 0.73
C VAL A 10 19.81 9.32 -0.11
N ARG A 11 19.42 8.05 0.05
CA ARG A 11 19.91 6.94 -0.77
C ARG A 11 19.87 7.32 -2.24
N ALA A 12 20.97 7.06 -2.97
CA ALA A 12 21.14 7.49 -4.36
C ALA A 12 19.97 7.04 -5.25
N ASP A 13 19.47 5.83 -5.02
CA ASP A 13 18.35 5.28 -5.77
C ASP A 13 17.03 6.04 -5.53
N LEU A 14 16.84 6.72 -4.40
CA LEU A 14 15.60 7.44 -4.08
C LEU A 14 15.65 8.94 -4.35
N GLN A 15 16.78 9.50 -4.79
CA GLN A 15 16.92 10.95 -4.99
C GLN A 15 15.96 11.50 -6.06
N ALA A 16 15.62 10.69 -7.07
CA ALA A 16 14.66 11.03 -8.12
C ALA A 16 13.26 10.44 -7.88
N PHE A 17 13.00 9.84 -6.71
CA PHE A 17 11.71 9.20 -6.44
C PHE A 17 10.63 10.25 -6.14
N ALA A 18 9.62 10.33 -7.02
CA ALA A 18 8.55 11.32 -6.94
C ALA A 18 7.44 10.99 -5.91
N GLY A 19 7.46 9.78 -5.32
CA GLY A 19 6.40 9.32 -4.43
C GLY A 19 5.14 8.84 -5.15
N TYR A 20 4.11 8.51 -4.38
CA TYR A 20 2.82 8.06 -4.89
C TYR A 20 1.90 9.24 -5.24
N SER A 21 1.22 9.16 -6.37
CA SER A 21 0.14 10.08 -6.73
C SER A 21 -1.22 9.46 -6.40
N SER A 22 -1.88 10.01 -5.39
CA SER A 22 -3.21 9.60 -4.95
C SER A 22 -4.31 10.45 -5.58
N ALA A 23 -5.58 10.04 -5.40
CA ALA A 23 -6.75 10.83 -5.79
C ALA A 23 -6.79 12.24 -5.16
N ARG A 24 -6.07 12.46 -4.05
CA ARG A 24 -5.94 13.76 -3.36
C ARG A 24 -4.64 14.50 -3.70
N SER A 25 -3.77 13.93 -4.52
CA SER A 25 -2.53 14.58 -4.97
C SER A 25 -2.75 15.68 -6.01
N SER A 26 -3.99 15.85 -6.47
CA SER A 26 -4.43 16.98 -7.31
C SER A 26 -5.36 17.90 -6.51
N ALA A 27 -5.18 19.21 -6.65
CA ALA A 27 -6.02 20.24 -6.00
C ALA A 27 -7.37 20.35 -6.72
N LEU A 28 -8.17 19.29 -6.64
CA LEU A 28 -9.51 19.23 -7.21
C LEU A 28 -10.49 20.03 -6.33
N VAL A 29 -11.46 20.69 -6.96
CA VAL A 29 -12.55 21.42 -6.30
C VAL A 29 -13.86 20.92 -6.88
N GLY A 30 -14.80 20.51 -6.03
CA GLY A 30 -16.13 20.06 -6.46
C GLY A 30 -17.01 19.62 -5.29
N ASP A 31 -18.30 19.46 -5.57
CA ASP A 31 -19.30 19.05 -4.57
C ASP A 31 -19.56 17.53 -4.57
N VAL A 32 -19.14 16.82 -5.62
CA VAL A 32 -19.32 15.38 -5.80
C VAL A 32 -17.96 14.70 -5.97
N TRP A 33 -17.67 13.73 -5.09
CA TRP A 33 -16.36 13.06 -5.01
C TRP A 33 -16.50 11.57 -5.29
N LEU A 34 -16.13 11.13 -6.50
CA LEU A 34 -16.19 9.73 -6.96
C LEU A 34 -14.83 9.24 -7.47
N ASN A 35 -13.74 9.58 -6.76
CA ASN A 35 -12.37 9.40 -7.25
C ASN A 35 -11.45 8.57 -6.35
N ALA A 36 -11.90 8.19 -5.15
CA ALA A 36 -11.08 7.50 -4.15
C ALA A 36 -11.71 6.20 -3.60
N ASN A 37 -12.81 5.75 -4.19
CA ASN A 37 -13.59 4.57 -3.73
C ASN A 37 -14.03 4.67 -2.24
N GLU A 38 -14.17 5.89 -1.71
CA GLU A 38 -14.67 6.14 -0.36
C GLU A 38 -16.17 5.77 -0.26
N SER A 39 -16.58 5.34 0.93
CA SER A 39 -18.01 5.19 1.24
C SER A 39 -18.72 6.54 1.13
N ALA A 40 -19.93 6.55 0.56
CA ALA A 40 -20.78 7.74 0.52
C ALA A 40 -21.33 8.14 1.91
N TRP A 41 -21.24 7.25 2.89
CA TRP A 41 -21.73 7.49 4.26
C TRP A 41 -20.58 7.80 5.22
N ALA A 42 -20.81 8.79 6.09
CA ALA A 42 -19.88 9.13 7.16
C ALA A 42 -19.75 7.99 8.17
N ASN A 43 -18.52 7.78 8.67
CA ASN A 43 -18.26 6.84 9.75
C ASN A 43 -18.43 7.54 11.11
N PRO A 44 -19.37 7.10 11.98
CA PRO A 44 -19.58 7.70 13.30
C PRO A 44 -18.56 7.23 14.36
N ALA A 45 -17.44 6.62 13.98
CA ALA A 45 -16.48 6.07 14.94
C ALA A 45 -15.73 7.17 15.72
N ASP A 46 -15.78 7.04 17.06
CA ASP A 46 -15.17 7.88 18.11
C ASP A 46 -15.90 9.18 18.51
N VAL A 47 -17.18 9.05 18.83
CA VAL A 47 -17.97 10.10 19.49
C VAL A 47 -17.53 10.33 20.96
N ALA A 48 -16.76 9.41 21.56
CA ALA A 48 -16.56 9.32 23.02
C ALA A 48 -15.21 9.88 23.54
N GLY A 49 -14.27 10.25 22.67
CA GLY A 49 -13.05 10.97 23.05
C GLY A 49 -12.03 10.13 23.84
N GLY A 50 -11.97 8.83 23.55
CA GLY A 50 -11.11 7.84 24.23
C GLY A 50 -9.62 7.93 23.89
N ALA A 51 -9.22 8.75 22.92
CA ALA A 51 -7.87 8.84 22.35
C ALA A 51 -6.77 9.45 23.26
N ARG A 52 -6.96 9.48 24.59
CA ARG A 52 -5.99 10.08 25.54
C ARG A 52 -4.90 9.12 26.02
N ARG A 53 -5.02 7.83 25.70
CA ARG A 53 -4.05 6.78 26.02
C ARG A 53 -3.63 6.07 24.74
N TYR A 54 -2.41 5.55 24.72
CA TYR A 54 -1.97 4.71 23.61
C TYR A 54 -2.85 3.45 23.53
N PRO A 55 -3.24 3.04 22.31
CA PRO A 55 -4.01 1.82 22.12
C PRO A 55 -3.12 0.58 22.31
N ASP A 56 -3.75 -0.58 22.44
CA ASP A 56 -3.05 -1.86 22.34
C ASP A 56 -2.37 -1.99 20.96
N PRO A 57 -1.14 -2.53 20.88
CA PRO A 57 -0.44 -2.69 19.60
C PRO A 57 -1.20 -3.56 18.58
N GLN A 58 -1.96 -4.55 19.07
CA GLN A 58 -2.83 -5.43 18.29
C GLN A 58 -4.14 -5.61 19.07
N PRO A 59 -5.21 -4.85 18.77
CA PRO A 59 -6.43 -4.85 19.57
C PRO A 59 -7.14 -6.21 19.54
N ALA A 60 -7.12 -6.94 20.67
CA ALA A 60 -7.64 -8.30 20.76
C ALA A 60 -9.13 -8.39 20.37
N ALA A 61 -9.96 -7.50 20.92
CA ALA A 61 -11.39 -7.48 20.62
C ALA A 61 -11.70 -7.30 19.11
N LEU A 62 -10.89 -6.50 18.38
CA LEU A 62 -11.04 -6.36 16.94
C LEU A 62 -10.59 -7.63 16.21
N ARG A 63 -9.44 -8.20 16.61
CA ARG A 63 -8.90 -9.43 16.01
C ARG A 63 -9.86 -10.60 16.16
N ASP A 64 -10.41 -10.81 17.35
CA ASP A 64 -11.35 -11.91 17.62
C ASP A 64 -12.61 -11.78 16.77
N ARG A 65 -13.14 -10.55 16.63
CA ARG A 65 -14.32 -10.29 15.78
C ARG A 65 -14.06 -10.49 14.29
N LEU A 66 -12.90 -10.08 13.81
CA LEU A 66 -12.53 -10.32 12.41
C LEU A 66 -12.23 -11.80 12.15
N ALA A 67 -11.65 -12.51 13.11
CA ALA A 67 -11.41 -13.95 13.03
C ALA A 67 -12.72 -14.74 12.91
N GLU A 68 -13.71 -14.39 13.75
CA GLU A 68 -15.08 -14.91 13.65
C GLU A 68 -15.71 -14.61 12.28
N LEU A 69 -15.61 -13.36 11.81
CA LEU A 69 -16.17 -12.94 10.53
C LEU A 69 -15.57 -13.67 9.33
N TYR A 70 -14.25 -13.88 9.34
CA TYR A 70 -13.52 -14.50 8.22
C TYR A 70 -13.36 -16.02 8.34
N GLY A 71 -13.79 -16.62 9.47
CA GLY A 71 -13.67 -18.05 9.70
C GLY A 71 -12.22 -18.53 9.84
N CYS A 72 -11.35 -17.73 10.45
CA CYS A 72 -9.94 -18.04 10.69
C CYS A 72 -9.56 -17.88 12.18
N SER A 73 -8.32 -18.22 12.56
CA SER A 73 -7.83 -17.97 13.92
C SER A 73 -7.29 -16.55 14.07
N ALA A 74 -7.34 -15.99 15.27
CA ALA A 74 -6.85 -14.64 15.55
C ALA A 74 -5.33 -14.50 15.27
N GLU A 75 -4.56 -15.58 15.41
CA GLU A 75 -3.13 -15.66 15.10
C GLU A 75 -2.83 -15.49 13.61
N GLN A 76 -3.82 -15.72 12.74
CA GLN A 76 -3.70 -15.50 11.29
C GLN A 76 -3.98 -14.03 10.90
N LEU A 77 -4.33 -13.16 11.86
CA LEU A 77 -4.67 -11.76 11.61
C LEU A 77 -3.63 -10.80 12.18
N LEU A 78 -3.15 -9.91 11.31
CA LEU A 78 -2.36 -8.73 11.65
C LEU A 78 -3.20 -7.48 11.37
N ILE A 79 -3.39 -6.64 12.38
CA ILE A 79 -4.07 -5.35 12.23
C ILE A 79 -3.04 -4.28 11.92
N GLY A 80 -3.19 -3.63 10.77
CA GLY A 80 -2.33 -2.53 10.34
C GLY A 80 -3.11 -1.25 10.05
N ARG A 81 -2.38 -0.18 9.77
CA ARG A 81 -2.88 1.13 9.36
C ARG A 81 -3.23 1.13 7.86
N GLY A 82 -4.26 0.36 7.52
CA GLY A 82 -4.70 0.13 6.15
C GLY A 82 -3.83 -0.88 5.40
N SER A 83 -4.27 -1.28 4.20
CA SER A 83 -3.59 -2.28 3.39
C SER A 83 -2.21 -1.86 2.92
N ASP A 84 -1.94 -0.56 2.79
CA ASP A 84 -0.62 -0.05 2.37
C ASP A 84 0.49 -0.46 3.34
N GLU A 85 0.21 -0.44 4.66
CA GLU A 85 1.19 -0.92 5.65
C GLU A 85 1.40 -2.43 5.53
N ALA A 86 0.35 -3.22 5.31
CA ALA A 86 0.49 -4.65 5.11
C ALA A 86 1.33 -4.98 3.87
N ILE A 87 1.15 -4.23 2.77
CA ILE A 87 1.96 -4.38 1.55
C ILE A 87 3.42 -4.03 1.83
N ASP A 88 3.68 -2.90 2.51
CA ASP A 88 5.05 -2.49 2.87
C ASP A 88 5.74 -3.54 3.77
N LEU A 89 5.02 -4.06 4.77
CA LEU A 89 5.54 -5.11 5.66
C LEU A 89 5.87 -6.41 4.90
N LEU A 90 5.01 -6.85 3.99
CA LEU A 90 5.27 -8.04 3.17
C LEU A 90 6.52 -7.87 2.31
N VAL A 91 6.66 -6.73 1.62
CA VAL A 91 7.82 -6.43 0.80
C VAL A 91 9.10 -6.38 1.65
N ARG A 92 9.06 -5.73 2.81
CA ARG A 92 10.22 -5.65 3.72
C ARG A 92 10.62 -6.98 4.33
N ALA A 93 9.64 -7.82 4.67
CA ALA A 93 9.87 -9.10 5.34
C ALA A 93 10.37 -10.18 4.39
N LEU A 94 9.99 -10.11 3.11
CA LEU A 94 10.19 -11.19 2.14
C LEU A 94 11.14 -10.84 0.99
N CYS A 95 11.44 -9.56 0.75
CA CYS A 95 12.35 -9.15 -0.33
C CYS A 95 13.66 -8.58 0.21
N GLU A 96 14.76 -9.29 -0.04
CA GLU A 96 16.10 -8.75 0.16
C GLU A 96 16.41 -7.65 -0.88
N PRO A 97 16.78 -6.43 -0.45
CA PRO A 97 17.08 -5.33 -1.35
C PRO A 97 18.13 -5.67 -2.40
N GLY A 98 17.84 -5.38 -3.68
CA GLY A 98 18.75 -5.63 -4.79
C GLY A 98 18.90 -7.10 -5.22
N ARG A 99 18.22 -8.04 -4.56
CA ARG A 99 18.22 -9.47 -4.92
C ARG A 99 16.84 -9.97 -5.32
N ASP A 100 15.85 -9.76 -4.46
CA ASP A 100 14.50 -10.29 -4.65
C ASP A 100 13.60 -9.23 -5.30
N ALA A 101 12.52 -9.65 -5.96
CA ALA A 101 11.67 -8.78 -6.77
C ALA A 101 10.18 -8.89 -6.40
N VAL A 102 9.41 -7.85 -6.74
CA VAL A 102 7.94 -7.83 -6.66
C VAL A 102 7.38 -7.95 -8.08
N LEU A 103 6.40 -8.81 -8.28
CA LEU A 103 5.71 -8.97 -9.56
C LEU A 103 4.31 -8.35 -9.50
N THR A 104 3.92 -7.61 -10.53
CA THR A 104 2.60 -7.00 -10.67
C THR A 104 1.99 -7.27 -12.04
N THR A 105 0.66 -7.19 -12.15
CA THR A 105 -0.08 -7.39 -13.41
C THR A 105 -0.86 -6.13 -13.79
N PRO A 106 -0.20 -5.08 -14.32
CA PRO A 106 -0.86 -3.81 -14.61
C PRO A 106 -1.97 -3.94 -15.68
N PRO A 107 -3.04 -3.11 -15.63
CA PRO A 107 -3.26 -2.04 -14.65
C PRO A 107 -3.67 -2.60 -13.29
N VAL A 108 -2.97 -2.18 -12.25
CA VAL A 108 -3.14 -2.66 -10.88
C VAL A 108 -2.83 -1.55 -9.89
N PHE A 109 -3.12 -1.77 -8.61
CA PHE A 109 -2.88 -0.79 -7.56
C PHE A 109 -1.40 -0.36 -7.48
N GLY A 110 -1.14 0.95 -7.63
CA GLY A 110 0.23 1.47 -7.77
C GLY A 110 1.11 1.38 -6.51
N MET A 111 0.53 1.13 -5.33
CA MET A 111 1.29 1.02 -4.09
C MET A 111 2.26 -0.16 -4.07
N TYR A 112 2.02 -1.22 -4.85
CA TYR A 112 2.98 -2.32 -4.99
C TYR A 112 4.31 -1.82 -5.57
N ALA A 113 4.26 -1.01 -6.63
CA ALA A 113 5.44 -0.41 -7.26
C ALA A 113 6.15 0.56 -6.30
N VAL A 114 5.39 1.35 -5.54
CA VAL A 114 5.92 2.28 -4.54
C VAL A 114 6.67 1.55 -3.43
N CYS A 115 6.08 0.51 -2.84
CA CYS A 115 6.71 -0.27 -1.78
C CYS A 115 7.95 -1.01 -2.29
N ALA A 116 7.88 -1.64 -3.48
CA ALA A 116 9.04 -2.28 -4.12
C ALA A 116 10.19 -1.27 -4.32
N ARG A 117 9.86 -0.07 -4.84
CA ARG A 117 10.83 0.99 -5.08
C ARG A 117 11.53 1.46 -3.80
N LEU A 118 10.77 1.68 -2.72
CA LEU A 118 11.31 2.08 -1.42
C LEU A 118 12.23 1.00 -0.82
N GLN A 119 11.89 -0.28 -1.01
CA GLN A 119 12.70 -1.42 -0.57
C GLN A 119 13.95 -1.67 -1.44
N ASN A 120 14.08 -1.01 -2.60
CA ASN A 120 15.05 -1.38 -3.64
C ASN A 120 14.88 -2.82 -4.13
N ALA A 121 13.63 -3.28 -4.21
CA ALA A 121 13.26 -4.51 -4.89
C ALA A 121 12.89 -4.17 -6.34
N PRO A 122 13.45 -4.86 -7.36
CA PRO A 122 13.01 -4.71 -8.73
C PRO A 122 11.51 -4.99 -8.87
N LEU A 123 10.83 -4.21 -9.71
CA LEU A 123 9.45 -4.45 -10.11
C LEU A 123 9.44 -5.18 -11.45
N ILE A 124 8.77 -6.33 -11.50
CA ILE A 124 8.54 -7.10 -12.72
C ILE A 124 7.07 -6.94 -13.08
N GLU A 125 6.80 -6.44 -14.28
CA GLU A 125 5.43 -6.25 -14.75
C GLU A 125 5.07 -7.33 -15.77
N VAL A 126 3.91 -7.94 -15.57
CA VAL A 126 3.27 -8.88 -16.50
C VAL A 126 1.91 -8.30 -16.86
N PRO A 127 1.84 -7.37 -17.83
CA PRO A 127 0.61 -6.64 -18.12
C PRO A 127 -0.57 -7.55 -18.46
N LEU A 128 -1.78 -7.15 -18.07
CA LEU A 128 -3.00 -7.83 -18.47
C LEU A 128 -3.37 -7.44 -19.90
N VAL A 129 -3.59 -8.46 -20.73
CA VAL A 129 -4.06 -8.34 -22.11
C VAL A 129 -5.51 -8.81 -22.17
N ASP A 130 -6.35 -8.01 -22.82
CA ASP A 130 -7.74 -8.36 -23.08
C ASP A 130 -7.83 -9.34 -24.26
N GLN A 131 -8.33 -10.55 -24.00
CA GLN A 131 -8.59 -11.56 -25.03
C GLN A 131 -10.09 -11.69 -25.37
N GLY A 132 -10.92 -10.79 -24.85
CA GLY A 132 -12.37 -10.71 -25.10
C GLY A 132 -13.21 -11.38 -24.01
N ASP A 133 -12.88 -12.61 -23.60
CA ASP A 133 -13.56 -13.33 -22.52
C ASP A 133 -12.83 -13.25 -21.17
N ALA A 134 -11.54 -12.91 -21.20
CA ALA A 134 -10.70 -12.79 -20.02
C ALA A 134 -9.56 -11.77 -20.19
N LEU A 135 -9.10 -11.25 -19.06
CA LEU A 135 -7.82 -10.57 -18.93
C LEU A 135 -6.75 -11.60 -18.57
N VAL A 136 -5.73 -11.74 -19.42
CA VAL A 136 -4.67 -12.74 -19.26
C VAL A 136 -3.33 -12.03 -19.10
N GLY A 137 -2.48 -12.51 -18.19
CA GLY A 137 -1.14 -11.96 -18.03
C GLY A 137 -0.28 -12.24 -19.26
N ASP A 138 0.43 -11.21 -19.74
CA ASP A 138 1.36 -11.30 -20.85
C ASP A 138 2.66 -12.00 -20.44
N VAL A 139 2.59 -13.32 -20.30
CA VAL A 139 3.73 -14.17 -19.91
C VAL A 139 4.63 -14.55 -21.10
N TRP A 140 4.24 -14.16 -22.32
CA TRP A 140 4.97 -14.46 -23.54
C TRP A 140 5.73 -13.22 -24.00
N LEU A 141 6.90 -13.00 -23.39
CA LEU A 141 7.84 -11.95 -23.77
C LEU A 141 8.08 -11.95 -25.30
N ASN A 142 7.68 -10.86 -25.96
CA ASN A 142 8.36 -10.31 -27.14
C ASN A 142 9.00 -8.98 -26.76
#